data_AF-A0A969ESN9-F1
#
_entry.id   AF-A0A969ESN9-F1
#
_cell.length_a   1.000
_cell.length_b   1.000
_cell.length_c   1.000
_cell.angle_alpha   90.00
_cell.angle_beta   90.00
_cell.angle_gamma   90.00
#
_symmetry.space_group_name_H-M   'P 1'
#
loop_
_entity.id
_entity.type
_entity.pdbx_description
1 polymer ?
#
loop_
_entity_poly.entity_id
_entity_poly.type
_entity_poly.pdbx_seq_one_letter_code
_entity_poly.pdbx_strand_id
1 'polypeptide(L)'
;QYEVRDGKPVLVRLPEINFIDDKAGKPVGINQHIGRRPIAAFGNSDGDFQMLEWTTAGEGRRLGLLVHHDDAEREYAYDRDSHIGRLDKGLNEAEKRGWTVVSMKQDWKRIFPHD
;
A
#
# COMPACT_ATOMS: atom_id res chain seq x y z
N GLN A 1 -23.54 -6.02 -10.81
CA GLN A 1 -25.01 -5.85 -10.82
C GLN A 1 -25.67 -7.14 -10.38
N TYR A 2 -26.75 -7.06 -9.59
CA TYR A 2 -27.59 -8.23 -9.29
C TYR A 2 -28.59 -8.46 -10.43
N GLU A 3 -28.69 -9.70 -10.88
CA GLU A 3 -29.62 -10.14 -11.92
C GLU A 3 -30.21 -11.51 -11.58
N VAL A 4 -31.36 -11.85 -12.15
CA VAL A 4 -31.91 -13.21 -12.14
C VAL A 4 -31.86 -13.76 -13.56
N ARG A 5 -31.10 -14.84 -13.79
CA ARG A 5 -30.96 -15.51 -15.10
C ARG A 5 -31.46 -16.95 -14.97
N ASP A 6 -32.42 -17.34 -15.80
CA ASP A 6 -33.06 -18.67 -15.77
C ASP A 6 -33.55 -19.07 -14.35
N GLY A 7 -34.13 -18.10 -13.63
CA GLY A 7 -34.61 -18.29 -12.26
C GLY A 7 -33.53 -18.36 -11.18
N LYS A 8 -32.25 -18.13 -11.51
CA LYS A 8 -31.13 -18.16 -10.55
C LYS A 8 -30.57 -16.75 -10.29
N PRO A 9 -30.43 -16.33 -9.02
CA PRO A 9 -29.78 -15.06 -8.69
C PRO A 9 -28.28 -15.11 -8.98
N VAL A 10 -27.76 -14.10 -9.68
CA VAL A 10 -26.34 -13.99 -10.06
C VAL A 10 -25.83 -12.55 -9.87
N LEU A 11 -24.51 -12.43 -9.67
CA LEU A 11 -23.80 -11.15 -9.72
C LEU A 11 -23.01 -11.05 -11.02
N VAL A 12 -23.30 -10.03 -11.81
CA VAL A 12 -22.69 -9.80 -13.13
C VAL A 12 -21.68 -8.66 -13.03
N ARG A 13 -20.47 -8.90 -13.52
CA ARG A 13 -19.42 -7.89 -13.62
C ARG A 13 -19.70 -6.99 -14.82
N LEU A 14 -19.83 -5.69 -14.57
CA LEU A 14 -20.06 -4.68 -15.59
C LEU A 14 -18.71 -4.15 -16.13
N PRO A 15 -18.68 -3.61 -17.37
CA PRO A 15 -17.53 -2.88 -17.90
C PRO A 15 -17.41 -1.47 -17.29
N GLU A 16 -17.58 -1.37 -15.98
CA GLU A 16 -17.63 -0.12 -15.22
C GLU A 16 -16.68 -0.21 -14.02
N ILE A 17 -16.06 0.91 -13.66
CA ILE A 17 -15.19 1.00 -12.50
C ILE A 17 -16.06 1.23 -11.26
N ASN A 18 -16.00 0.30 -10.32
CA ASN A 18 -16.66 0.46 -9.03
C ASN A 18 -15.82 1.32 -8.07
N PHE A 19 -14.51 1.05 -7.99
CA PHE A 19 -13.61 1.72 -7.06
C PHE A 19 -12.15 1.56 -7.52
N ILE A 20 -11.32 2.58 -7.28
CA ILE A 20 -9.88 2.54 -7.52
C ILE A 20 -9.18 2.59 -6.16
N ASP A 21 -8.61 1.46 -5.74
CA ASP A 21 -7.92 1.29 -4.46
C ASP A 21 -6.45 1.71 -4.55
N ASP A 22 -6.20 2.95 -4.95
CA ASP A 22 -4.86 3.52 -5.06
C ASP A 22 -4.82 4.98 -4.57
N LYS A 23 -3.66 5.43 -4.04
CA LYS A 23 -3.44 6.78 -3.50
C LYS A 23 -4.49 7.14 -2.45
N ALA A 24 -5.22 8.24 -2.66
CA ALA A 24 -6.33 8.68 -1.80
C ALA A 24 -7.52 7.72 -1.79
N GLY A 25 -7.61 6.79 -2.75
CA GLY A 25 -8.57 5.69 -2.73
C GLY A 25 -8.32 4.74 -1.56
N LYS A 26 -7.07 4.40 -1.24
CA LYS A 26 -6.74 3.44 -0.17
C LYS A 26 -7.42 3.74 1.18
N PRO A 27 -7.33 4.95 1.77
CA PRO A 27 -8.02 5.23 3.03
C PRO A 27 -9.56 5.15 2.91
N VAL A 28 -10.14 5.51 1.75
CA VAL A 28 -11.58 5.34 1.50
C VAL A 28 -11.95 3.85 1.45
N GLY A 29 -11.15 3.05 0.75
CA GLY A 29 -11.33 1.61 0.63
C GLY A 29 -11.24 0.91 1.99
N ILE A 30 -10.24 1.25 2.80
CA ILE A 30 -10.11 0.74 4.17
C ILE A 30 -11.35 1.09 5.00
N ASN A 31 -11.80 2.35 4.98
CA ASN A 31 -12.97 2.73 5.77
C ASN A 31 -14.24 2.05 5.27
N GLN A 32 -14.43 1.87 3.96
CA GLN A 32 -15.59 1.18 3.42
C GLN A 32 -15.65 -0.31 3.78
N HIS A 33 -14.50 -1.01 3.73
CA HIS A 33 -14.47 -2.47 3.90
C HIS A 33 -14.17 -2.93 5.33
N ILE A 34 -13.38 -2.17 6.08
CA ILE A 34 -12.95 -2.50 7.45
C ILE A 34 -13.72 -1.65 8.48
N GLY A 35 -14.08 -0.41 8.14
CA GLY A 35 -14.82 0.49 9.03
C GLY A 35 -14.02 1.02 10.22
N ARG A 36 -12.69 0.88 10.19
CA ARG A 36 -11.79 1.30 11.27
C ARG A 36 -10.47 1.84 10.71
N ARG A 37 -9.91 2.84 11.38
CA ARG A 37 -8.56 3.32 11.10
C ARG A 37 -7.54 2.28 11.60
N PRO A 38 -6.61 1.81 10.75
CA PRO A 38 -5.55 0.92 11.17
C PRO A 38 -4.65 1.54 12.24
N ILE A 39 -3.95 0.70 13.00
CA ILE A 39 -2.89 1.13 13.91
C ILE A 39 -1.49 0.95 13.30
N ALA A 40 -1.37 0.19 12.21
CA ALA A 40 -0.14 -0.04 11.47
C ALA A 40 -0.44 -0.14 9.97
N ALA A 41 0.44 0.41 9.13
CA ALA A 41 0.37 0.29 7.68
C ALA A 41 1.78 0.17 7.08
N PHE A 42 1.87 -0.58 5.99
CA PHE A 42 3.11 -0.93 5.30
C PHE A 42 2.89 -0.64 3.80
N GLY A 43 3.78 0.13 3.20
CA GLY A 43 3.76 0.46 1.77
C GLY A 43 5.15 0.38 1.17
N ASN A 44 5.25 0.62 -0.14
CA ASN A 44 6.54 0.68 -0.84
C ASN A 44 6.57 1.74 -1.95
N SER A 45 5.48 2.51 -2.12
CA SER A 45 5.35 3.47 -3.21
C SER A 45 4.65 4.76 -2.76
N ASP A 46 4.69 5.79 -3.60
CA ASP A 46 3.91 7.01 -3.41
C ASP A 46 2.39 6.77 -3.52
N GLY A 47 1.97 5.64 -4.08
CA GLY A 47 0.58 5.18 -4.04
C GLY A 47 0.10 4.83 -2.62
N ASP A 48 1.02 4.58 -1.69
CA ASP A 48 0.72 4.26 -0.28
C ASP A 48 0.69 5.49 0.63
N PHE A 49 1.04 6.67 0.12
CA PHE A 49 1.25 7.86 0.93
C PHE A 49 0.04 8.20 1.80
N GLN A 50 -1.16 8.30 1.22
CA GLN A 50 -2.37 8.65 1.96
C GLN A 50 -2.82 7.53 2.91
N MET A 51 -2.53 6.27 2.60
CA MET A 51 -2.79 5.15 3.50
C MET A 51 -1.93 5.25 4.76
N LEU A 52 -0.62 5.47 4.59
CA LEU A 52 0.32 5.67 5.69
C LEU A 52 -0.03 6.93 6.49
N GLU A 53 -0.29 8.05 5.82
CA GLU A 53 -0.68 9.33 6.45
C GLU A 53 -1.94 9.18 7.29
N TRP A 54 -3.00 8.61 6.73
CA TRP A 54 -4.24 8.42 7.46
C TRP A 54 -4.05 7.47 8.65
N THR A 55 -3.29 6.37 8.48
CA THR A 55 -3.03 5.42 9.55
C THR A 55 -2.25 6.07 10.71
N THR A 56 -1.19 6.82 10.42
CA THR A 56 -0.30 7.38 11.45
C THR A 56 -0.78 8.70 12.05
N ALA A 57 -1.75 9.38 11.44
CA ALA A 57 -2.35 10.61 11.99
C ALA A 57 -3.36 10.37 13.14
N GLY A 58 -3.61 9.11 13.53
CA GLY A 58 -4.51 8.79 14.64
C GLY A 58 -3.84 8.88 16.02
N GLU A 59 -4.64 9.00 17.08
CA GLU A 59 -4.13 9.09 18.46
C GLU A 59 -3.53 7.78 18.99
N GLY A 60 -2.50 7.87 19.83
CA GLY A 60 -1.85 6.72 20.46
C GLY A 60 -0.76 6.10 19.58
N ARG A 61 -0.28 4.90 19.95
CA ARG A 61 0.81 4.24 19.22
C ARG A 61 0.36 3.87 17.81
N ARG A 62 1.14 4.30 16.81
CA ARG A 62 0.93 4.04 15.39
C ARG A 62 2.23 3.66 14.71
N LEU A 63 2.15 2.87 13.65
CA LEU A 63 3.30 2.45 12.84
C LEU A 63 3.03 2.72 11.36
N GLY A 64 3.92 3.45 10.71
CA GLY A 64 3.98 3.55 9.26
C GLY A 64 5.33 3.02 8.80
N LEU A 65 5.34 2.15 7.79
CA LEU A 65 6.56 1.58 7.24
C LEU A 65 6.57 1.67 5.72
N LEU A 66 7.72 2.03 5.16
CA LEU A 66 8.03 1.99 3.74
C LEU A 66 9.13 0.95 3.48
N VAL A 67 8.87 0.00 2.60
CA VAL A 67 9.92 -0.89 2.07
C VAL A 67 10.62 -0.16 0.93
N HIS A 68 11.93 0.03 1.08
CA HIS A 68 12.80 0.58 0.04
C HIS A 68 13.48 -0.56 -0.70
N HIS A 69 13.13 -0.71 -1.98
CA HIS A 69 13.76 -1.64 -2.90
C HIS A 69 15.11 -1.07 -3.34
N ASP A 70 16.16 -1.36 -2.59
CA ASP A 70 17.53 -0.86 -2.80
C ASP A 70 18.56 -1.98 -3.03
N ASP A 71 18.08 -3.18 -3.34
CA ASP A 71 18.90 -4.38 -3.48
C ASP A 71 18.85 -4.97 -4.89
N ALA A 72 19.71 -4.46 -5.78
CA ALA A 72 19.81 -4.95 -7.16
C ALA A 72 20.44 -6.35 -7.29
N GLU A 73 21.02 -6.91 -6.24
CA GLU A 73 21.69 -8.22 -6.28
C GLU A 73 20.74 -9.35 -5.91
N ARG A 74 19.94 -9.14 -4.85
CA ARG A 74 19.01 -10.15 -4.32
C ARG A 74 17.57 -9.91 -4.73
N GLU A 75 17.25 -8.70 -5.21
CA GLU A 75 15.95 -8.32 -5.76
C GLU A 75 16.15 -7.23 -6.85
N TYR A 76 15.36 -6.16 -6.83
CA TYR A 76 15.50 -5.00 -7.70
C TYR A 76 15.87 -3.77 -6.87
N ALA A 77 16.57 -2.83 -7.51
CA ALA A 77 16.80 -1.49 -6.95
C ALA A 77 16.03 -0.46 -7.78
N TYR A 78 15.03 0.18 -7.19
CA TYR A 78 14.23 1.22 -7.82
C TYR A 78 13.52 2.10 -6.78
N ASP A 79 13.39 3.39 -7.08
CA ASP A 79 12.65 4.34 -6.24
C ASP A 79 12.06 5.53 -7.05
N ARG A 80 12.77 6.64 -7.15
CA ARG A 80 12.26 7.96 -7.57
C ARG A 80 11.96 8.04 -9.06
N ASP A 81 12.82 7.44 -9.87
CA ASP A 81 12.71 7.49 -11.33
C ASP A 81 11.89 6.34 -11.90
N SER A 82 11.45 5.39 -11.06
CA SER A 82 10.71 4.23 -11.54
C SER A 82 9.36 4.61 -12.14
N HIS A 83 8.97 3.88 -13.20
CA HIS A 83 7.62 3.96 -13.78
C HIS A 83 6.61 3.09 -13.02
N ILE A 84 7.09 2.10 -12.26
CA ILE A 84 6.28 1.17 -11.49
C ILE A 84 6.73 1.24 -10.04
N GLY A 85 5.80 1.37 -9.09
CA GLY A 85 6.15 1.43 -7.67
C GLY A 85 7.03 2.63 -7.30
N ARG A 86 6.90 3.75 -8.03
CA ARG A 86 7.66 4.97 -7.75
C ARG A 86 7.56 5.35 -6.28
N LEU A 87 8.70 5.56 -5.64
CA LEU A 87 8.81 5.96 -4.25
C LEU A 87 9.71 7.19 -4.17
N ASP A 88 9.11 8.38 -4.12
CA ASP A 88 9.82 9.67 -4.11
C ASP A 88 9.33 10.54 -2.97
N LYS A 89 8.05 10.95 -3.02
CA LYS A 89 7.42 11.75 -1.97
C LYS A 89 7.45 11.00 -0.64
N GLY A 90 7.22 9.69 -0.65
CA GLY A 90 7.27 8.84 0.54
C GLY A 90 8.63 8.91 1.24
N LEU A 91 9.74 8.81 0.50
CA LEU A 91 11.09 8.92 1.06
C LEU A 91 11.37 10.31 1.65
N ASN A 92 10.94 11.38 0.96
CA ASN A 92 11.16 12.76 1.43
C ASN A 92 10.40 13.08 2.72
N GLU A 93 9.28 12.40 2.96
CA GLU A 93 8.36 12.71 4.05
C GLU A 93 8.44 11.72 5.21
N ALA A 94 9.07 10.55 5.01
CA ALA A 94 9.10 9.46 5.98
C ALA A 94 9.61 9.93 7.35
N GLU A 95 10.77 10.57 7.41
CA GLU A 95 11.37 11.05 8.66
C GLU A 95 10.46 12.06 9.38
N LYS A 96 9.93 13.06 8.65
CA LYS A 96 9.03 14.08 9.20
C LYS A 96 7.75 13.50 9.79
N ARG A 97 7.32 12.35 9.26
CA ARG A 97 6.08 11.67 9.64
C ARG A 97 6.31 10.51 10.61
N GLY A 98 7.56 10.26 11.00
CA GLY A 98 7.94 9.14 11.85
C GLY A 98 7.70 7.78 11.21
N TRP A 99 7.69 7.70 9.87
CA TRP A 99 7.61 6.43 9.16
C TRP A 99 8.97 5.76 9.11
N THR A 100 9.00 4.47 9.40
CA THR A 100 10.21 3.65 9.26
C THR A 100 10.46 3.33 7.79
N VAL A 101 11.65 3.63 7.29
CA VAL A 101 12.08 3.14 5.97
C VAL A 101 12.95 1.92 6.20
N VAL A 102 12.57 0.78 5.60
CA VAL A 102 13.31 -0.48 5.67
C VAL A 102 14.06 -0.67 4.36
N SER A 103 15.38 -0.78 4.45
CA SER A 103 16.26 -1.13 3.34
C SER A 103 16.22 -2.64 3.13
N MET A 104 15.81 -3.10 1.95
CA MET A 104 15.88 -4.53 1.62
C MET A 104 17.34 -5.02 1.65
N LYS A 105 18.28 -4.18 1.22
CA LYS A 105 19.71 -4.49 1.18
C LYS A 105 20.32 -4.67 2.57
N GLN A 106 20.06 -3.74 3.48
CA GLN A 106 20.74 -3.69 4.78
C GLN A 106 19.98 -4.41 5.89
N ASP A 107 18.65 -4.35 5.88
CA ASP A 107 17.85 -4.78 7.04
C ASP A 107 17.37 -6.24 6.90
N TRP A 108 17.30 -6.76 5.67
CA TRP A 108 16.85 -8.12 5.43
C TRP A 108 18.02 -9.08 5.22
N LYS A 109 18.12 -10.06 6.13
CA LYS A 109 19.07 -11.18 5.99
C LYS A 109 18.76 -12.08 4.79
N ARG A 110 17.51 -12.06 4.32
CA ARG A 110 17.02 -12.90 3.22
C ARG A 110 15.79 -12.25 2.57
N ILE A 111 15.69 -12.36 1.25
CA ILE A 111 14.55 -11.86 0.47
C ILE A 111 13.48 -12.95 0.28
N PHE A 112 13.85 -14.10 -0.30
CA PHE A 112 12.91 -15.18 -0.64
C PHE A 112 13.01 -16.36 0.34
N PRO A 113 11.93 -17.14 0.56
CA PRO A 113 11.98 -18.36 1.35
C PRO A 113 12.91 -19.42 0.72
N HIS A 114 13.23 -20.48 1.47
CA HIS A 114 13.85 -21.66 0.87
C HIS A 114 12.84 -22.39 -0.02
N ASP A 115 13.35 -23.09 -1.02
CA ASP A 115 12.59 -24.08 -1.79
C ASP A 115 12.08 -25.22 -0.89
#